data_AF-A0A4Y3PD64-F1
#
_entry.id   AF-A0A4Y3PD64-F1
#
_cell.length_a   1.000
_cell.length_b   1.000
_cell.length_c   1.000
_cell.angle_alpha   90.00
_cell.angle_beta   90.00
_cell.angle_gamma   90.00
#
_symmetry.space_group_name_H-M   'P 1'
#
loop_
_entity.id
_entity.type
_entity.pdbx_description
1 polymer ?
#
loop_
_entity_poly.entity_id
_entity_poly.type
_entity_poly.pdbx_seq_one_letter_code
_entity_poly.pdbx_strand_id
1 'polypeptide(L)'
;MDKLPYLVGDVTIKSNLEIEEVGNVISKEILGGLKFGGKEKRIYDEVPALFISSPLLGLSVVLQGYKGFGETEGYVLSILPNDNICDVEREEFKLDYYLTMLLKSVLKNHDEIEVLDVDINRC
;
A
#
# COMPACT_ATOMS: atom_id res chain seq x y z
N MET A 1 -28.10 -8.85 9.22
CA MET A 1 -27.16 -9.26 8.16
C MET A 1 -25.83 -9.41 8.83
N ASP A 2 -25.18 -10.55 8.66
CA ASP A 2 -23.81 -10.72 9.16
C ASP A 2 -22.88 -9.89 8.28
N LYS A 3 -22.00 -9.10 8.91
CA LYS A 3 -21.06 -8.24 8.20
C LYS A 3 -20.04 -9.11 7.47
N LEU A 4 -19.64 -8.72 6.27
CA LEU A 4 -18.60 -9.42 5.54
C LEU A 4 -17.21 -8.90 5.96
N PRO A 5 -16.27 -9.79 6.28
CA PRO A 5 -14.93 -9.41 6.71
C PRO A 5 -14.10 -8.93 5.52
N TYR A 6 -13.52 -7.74 5.65
CA TYR A 6 -12.66 -7.10 4.66
C TYR A 6 -11.27 -6.89 5.27
N LEU A 7 -10.27 -7.62 4.77
CA LEU A 7 -8.88 -7.39 5.14
C LEU A 7 -8.40 -6.12 4.43
N VAL A 8 -8.04 -5.11 5.21
CA VAL A 8 -7.56 -3.82 4.69
C VAL A 8 -6.32 -3.40 5.44
N GLY A 9 -5.39 -2.73 4.78
CA GLY A 9 -4.34 -2.05 5.54
C GLY A 9 -3.52 -1.08 4.73
N ASP A 10 -3.03 -0.06 5.42
CA ASP A 10 -2.25 1.02 4.85
C ASP A 10 -0.92 1.18 5.59
N VAL A 11 0.15 1.40 4.84
CA VAL A 11 1.48 1.70 5.39
C VAL A 11 2.06 2.91 4.70
N THR A 12 2.51 3.88 5.52
CA THR A 12 3.14 5.10 5.04
C THR A 12 4.65 4.91 4.90
N ILE A 13 5.19 5.35 3.78
CA ILE A 13 6.57 5.18 3.37
C ILE A 13 7.12 6.54 2.95
N LYS A 14 8.33 6.88 3.39
CA LYS A 14 9.13 7.97 2.85
C LYS A 14 10.29 7.39 2.05
N SER A 15 10.60 8.01 0.94
CA SER A 15 11.77 7.65 0.14
C SER A 15 12.17 8.82 -0.76
N ASN A 16 13.45 8.91 -1.06
CA ASN A 16 13.99 9.80 -2.09
C ASN A 16 13.98 9.17 -3.48
N LEU A 17 13.55 7.92 -3.60
CA LEU A 17 13.37 7.20 -4.85
C LEU A 17 12.05 7.58 -5.51
N GLU A 18 11.99 7.37 -6.83
CA GLU A 18 10.74 7.46 -7.58
C GLU A 18 9.82 6.26 -7.25
N ILE A 19 8.51 6.45 -7.42
CA ILE A 19 7.50 5.45 -7.04
C ILE A 19 7.72 4.07 -7.68
N GLU A 20 8.26 4.02 -8.89
CA GLU A 20 8.57 2.77 -9.59
C GLU A 20 9.73 2.02 -8.95
N GLU A 21 10.74 2.74 -8.46
CA GLU A 21 11.88 2.15 -7.78
C GLU A 21 11.45 1.59 -6.42
N VAL A 22 10.65 2.37 -5.68
CA VAL A 22 10.01 1.92 -4.42
C VAL A 22 9.16 0.67 -4.67
N GLY A 23 8.29 0.71 -5.68
CA GLY A 23 7.44 -0.43 -6.06
C GLY A 23 8.27 -1.66 -6.43
N ASN A 24 9.38 -1.50 -7.15
CA ASN A 24 10.27 -2.60 -7.51
C ASN A 24 10.96 -3.22 -6.29
N VAL A 25 11.39 -2.41 -5.32
CA VAL A 25 12.00 -2.90 -4.06
C VAL A 25 10.96 -3.69 -3.26
N ILE A 26 9.81 -3.09 -2.97
CA ILE A 26 8.72 -3.73 -2.21
C ILE A 26 8.29 -5.04 -2.90
N SER A 27 8.16 -5.01 -4.22
CA SER A 27 7.78 -6.19 -4.99
C SER A 27 8.74 -7.36 -4.83
N LYS A 28 10.05 -7.10 -4.91
CA LYS A 28 11.07 -8.14 -4.75
C LYS A 28 11.03 -8.75 -3.36
N GLU A 29 10.87 -7.92 -2.33
CA GLU A 29 10.93 -8.36 -0.94
C GLU A 29 9.68 -9.10 -0.48
N ILE A 30 8.47 -8.64 -0.86
CA ILE A 30 7.21 -9.19 -0.30
C ILE A 30 6.18 -9.65 -1.33
N LEU A 31 6.37 -9.39 -2.62
CA LEU A 31 5.42 -9.77 -3.70
C LEU A 31 6.02 -10.77 -4.70
N GLY A 32 7.17 -11.38 -4.38
CA GLY A 32 7.83 -12.35 -5.25
C GLY A 32 8.31 -11.78 -6.60
N GLY A 33 8.56 -10.47 -6.67
CA GLY A 33 9.02 -9.78 -7.88
C GLY A 33 7.93 -9.49 -8.91
N LEU A 34 6.65 -9.56 -8.53
CA LEU A 34 5.54 -9.19 -9.41
C LEU A 34 5.64 -7.73 -9.86
N LYS A 35 5.56 -7.50 -11.17
CA LYS A 35 5.67 -6.15 -11.71
C LYS A 35 4.44 -5.32 -11.35
N PHE A 36 4.69 -4.13 -10.83
CA PHE A 36 3.69 -3.08 -10.75
C PHE A 36 3.37 -2.57 -12.18
N GLY A 37 2.09 -2.42 -12.46
CA GLY A 37 1.57 -1.75 -13.65
C GLY A 37 0.90 -0.42 -13.26
N GLY A 38 0.11 0.13 -14.19
CA GLY A 38 -0.80 1.23 -13.86
C GLY A 38 -0.25 2.64 -13.96
N LYS A 39 1.01 2.83 -14.36
CA LYS A 39 1.65 4.15 -14.53
C LYS A 39 0.84 5.14 -15.39
N GLU A 40 0.14 4.61 -16.40
CA GLU A 40 -0.73 5.35 -17.32
C GLU A 40 -2.10 5.71 -16.71
N LYS A 41 -2.50 4.99 -15.64
CA LYS A 41 -3.79 5.09 -14.97
C LYS A 41 -3.64 5.90 -13.71
N ARG A 42 -3.51 7.21 -13.87
CA ARG A 42 -3.68 8.17 -12.78
C ARG A 42 -5.04 7.91 -12.12
N ILE A 43 -5.06 7.53 -10.85
CA ILE A 43 -6.33 7.42 -10.08
C ILE A 43 -6.87 8.83 -9.81
N TYR A 44 -5.97 9.81 -9.69
CA TYR A 44 -6.22 11.25 -9.66
C TYR A 44 -5.21 11.96 -10.57
N ASP A 45 -5.62 13.02 -11.27
CA ASP A 45 -4.85 13.69 -12.35
C ASP A 45 -3.40 14.10 -11.99
N GLU A 46 -3.03 14.14 -10.71
CA GLU A 46 -1.71 14.61 -10.24
C GLU A 46 -0.94 13.61 -9.35
N VAL A 47 -1.56 12.49 -8.96
CA VAL A 47 -0.94 11.55 -8.00
C VAL A 47 -0.59 10.24 -8.70
N PRO A 48 0.71 9.88 -8.79
CA PRO A 48 1.10 8.62 -9.40
C PRO A 48 0.63 7.45 -8.53
N ALA A 49 0.06 6.44 -9.16
CA ALA A 49 -0.35 5.20 -8.51
C ALA A 49 0.10 4.01 -9.34
N LEU A 50 0.59 2.99 -8.64
CA LEU A 50 1.02 1.72 -9.16
C LEU A 50 0.17 0.63 -8.55
N PHE A 51 -0.21 -0.38 -9.34
CA PHE A 51 -0.93 -1.55 -8.84
C PHE A 51 -0.42 -2.84 -9.47
N ILE A 52 -0.52 -3.96 -8.75
CA ILE A 52 -0.22 -5.27 -9.33
C ILE A 52 -1.39 -5.69 -10.21
N SER A 53 -1.11 -6.13 -11.44
CA SER A 53 -2.12 -6.50 -12.44
C SER A 53 -3.01 -7.69 -12.04
N SER A 54 -2.50 -8.56 -11.17
CA SER A 54 -3.18 -9.76 -10.71
C SER A 54 -3.34 -9.70 -9.18
N PRO A 55 -4.55 -9.86 -8.67
CA PRO A 55 -4.80 -9.88 -7.24
C PRO A 55 -4.02 -11.01 -6.55
N LEU A 56 -3.49 -10.71 -5.38
CA LEU A 56 -2.84 -11.68 -4.52
C LEU A 56 -3.87 -12.18 -3.50
N LEU A 57 -4.29 -13.44 -3.63
CA LEU A 57 -5.30 -14.06 -2.74
C LEU A 57 -6.62 -13.27 -2.69
N GLY A 58 -7.01 -12.64 -3.81
CA GLY A 58 -8.20 -11.78 -3.87
C GLY A 58 -8.00 -10.38 -3.31
N LEU A 59 -6.77 -10.00 -2.94
CA LEU A 59 -6.39 -8.67 -2.49
C LEU A 59 -5.65 -7.91 -3.60
N SER A 60 -6.00 -6.64 -3.74
CA SER A 60 -5.28 -5.64 -4.50
C SER A 60 -4.17 -5.02 -3.65
N VAL A 61 -3.04 -4.78 -4.30
CA VAL A 61 -1.91 -4.04 -3.73
C VAL A 61 -1.73 -2.78 -4.55
N VAL A 62 -1.86 -1.63 -3.89
CA VAL A 62 -1.77 -0.31 -4.51
C VAL A 62 -0.68 0.49 -3.82
N LEU A 63 0.27 1.00 -4.58
CA LEU A 63 1.26 1.95 -4.10
C LEU A 63 0.93 3.30 -4.72
N GLN A 64 0.62 4.29 -3.89
CA GLN A 64 0.23 5.62 -4.36
C GLN A 64 1.12 6.69 -3.72
N GLY A 65 1.49 7.70 -4.51
CA GLY A 65 2.09 8.91 -3.95
C GLY A 65 1.08 9.65 -3.08
N TYR A 66 1.56 10.48 -2.18
CA TYR A 66 0.77 11.56 -1.61
C TYR A 66 1.65 12.79 -1.46
N LYS A 67 1.03 13.96 -1.64
CA LYS A 67 1.64 15.25 -1.33
C LYS A 67 1.00 15.75 -0.04
N GLY A 68 1.76 15.78 1.05
CA GLY A 68 1.34 16.48 2.27
C GLY A 68 1.34 17.99 2.07
N PHE A 69 0.69 18.75 2.96
CA PHE A 69 0.93 20.19 3.05
C PHE A 69 2.35 20.41 3.61
N GLY A 70 3.27 20.96 2.80
CA GLY A 70 4.67 21.20 3.17
C GLY A 70 5.67 20.32 2.40
N GLU A 71 6.81 20.00 3.01
CA GLU A 71 7.93 19.22 2.41
C GLU A 71 7.79 17.69 2.55
N THR A 72 6.58 17.16 2.80
CA THR A 72 6.38 15.72 3.02
C THR A 72 5.68 15.07 1.84
N GLU A 73 6.45 14.86 0.77
CA GLU A 73 6.10 13.89 -0.27
C GLU A 73 6.45 12.48 0.24
N GLY A 74 5.61 11.50 -0.10
CA GLY A 74 5.80 10.11 0.31
C GLY A 74 4.85 9.18 -0.42
N TYR A 75 4.81 7.93 0.03
CA TYR A 75 4.02 6.86 -0.56
C TYR A 75 3.15 6.18 0.48
N VAL A 76 1.98 5.70 0.06
CA VAL A 76 1.15 4.78 0.84
C VAL A 76 1.05 3.48 0.07
N LEU A 77 1.42 2.38 0.73
CA LEU A 77 1.13 1.03 0.27
C LEU A 77 -0.18 0.56 0.91
N SER A 78 -1.18 0.31 0.09
CA SER A 78 -2.51 -0.14 0.50
C SER A 78 -2.76 -1.57 0.06
N ILE A 79 -3.27 -2.39 0.98
CA ILE A 79 -3.84 -3.71 0.75
C ILE A 79 -5.34 -3.58 0.92
N LEU A 80 -6.10 -3.97 -0.11
CA LEU A 80 -7.56 -3.87 -0.11
C LEU A 80 -8.19 -5.02 -0.90
N PRO A 81 -9.43 -5.44 -0.63
CA PRO A 81 -10.07 -6.49 -1.40
C PRO A 81 -10.24 -6.08 -2.87
N ASN A 82 -9.95 -6.99 -3.80
CA ASN A 82 -10.05 -6.73 -5.24
C ASN A 82 -11.50 -6.73 -5.78
N ASP A 83 -12.48 -7.06 -4.95
CA ASP A 83 -13.88 -7.12 -5.34
C ASP A 83 -14.77 -6.13 -4.60
N ASN A 84 -15.68 -5.53 -5.36
CA ASN A 84 -16.82 -4.80 -4.83
C ASN A 84 -18.02 -5.75 -4.75
N ILE A 85 -18.08 -6.55 -3.69
CA ILE A 85 -19.35 -7.14 -3.29
C ILE A 85 -20.24 -5.96 -2.89
N CYS A 86 -21.31 -5.74 -3.67
CA CYS A 86 -22.30 -4.69 -3.43
C CYS A 86 -23.31 -5.14 -2.38
N ASP A 87 -24.02 -4.19 -1.79
CA ASP A 87 -25.18 -4.42 -0.91
C ASP A 87 -24.91 -5.27 0.35
N VAL A 88 -23.66 -5.19 0.85
CA VAL A 88 -23.20 -5.89 2.06
C VAL A 88 -22.61 -4.89 3.05
N GLU A 89 -22.93 -5.07 4.33
CA GLU A 89 -22.26 -4.34 5.40
C GLU A 89 -20.85 -4.91 5.58
N ARG A 90 -19.85 -4.04 5.58
CA ARG A 90 -18.43 -4.43 5.67
C ARG A 90 -17.94 -4.30 7.11
N GLU A 91 -17.14 -5.27 7.54
CA GLU A 91 -16.36 -5.20 8.76
C GLU A 91 -14.88 -5.22 8.39
N GLU A 92 -14.19 -4.11 8.66
CA GLU A 92 -12.79 -3.95 8.30
C GLU A 92 -11.86 -4.53 9.36
N PHE A 93 -11.00 -5.45 8.94
CA PHE A 93 -9.93 -6.03 9.74
C PHE A 93 -8.62 -5.38 9.31
N LYS A 94 -8.09 -4.51 10.19
CA LYS A 94 -6.90 -3.69 9.90
C LYS A 94 -5.63 -4.51 9.96
N LEU A 95 -4.83 -4.41 8.90
CA LEU A 95 -3.52 -5.05 8.75
C LEU A 95 -2.35 -4.08 8.94
N ASP A 96 -2.61 -2.79 9.23
CA ASP A 96 -1.62 -1.70 9.27
C ASP A 96 -0.38 -2.06 10.09
N TYR A 97 -0.58 -2.56 11.32
CA TYR A 97 0.53 -2.92 12.22
C TYR A 97 1.34 -4.11 11.70
N TYR A 98 0.66 -5.15 11.21
CA TYR A 98 1.32 -6.32 10.62
C TYR A 98 2.15 -5.92 9.39
N LEU A 99 1.56 -5.15 8.47
CA LEU A 99 2.23 -4.69 7.26
C LEU A 99 3.40 -3.77 7.58
N THR A 100 3.27 -2.87 8.56
CA THR A 100 4.35 -1.99 9.00
C THR A 100 5.52 -2.76 9.56
N MET A 101 5.26 -3.73 10.44
CA MET A 101 6.32 -4.56 11.02
C MET A 101 6.99 -5.46 9.97
N LEU A 102 6.20 -6.02 9.05
CA LEU A 102 6.73 -6.80 7.92
C LEU A 102 7.65 -5.94 7.06
N LEU A 103 7.19 -4.76 6.62
CA LEU A 103 7.95 -3.86 5.77
C LEU A 103 9.21 -3.34 6.45
N LYS A 104 9.14 -2.94 7.73
CA LYS A 104 10.33 -2.56 8.52
C LYS A 104 11.37 -3.68 8.57
N SER A 105 10.92 -4.93 8.68
CA SER A 105 11.81 -6.09 8.78
C SER A 105 12.53 -6.39 7.46
N VAL A 106 11.79 -6.43 6.36
CA VAL A 106 12.33 -6.78 5.04
C VAL A 106 13.11 -5.62 4.40
N LEU A 107 12.72 -4.36 4.68
CA LEU A 107 13.36 -3.16 4.14
C LEU A 107 14.49 -2.61 5.01
N LYS A 108 14.88 -3.30 6.10
CA LYS A 108 15.89 -2.80 7.07
C LYS A 108 17.27 -2.45 6.47
N ASN A 109 17.59 -2.95 5.27
CA ASN A 109 18.85 -2.70 4.57
C ASN A 109 18.70 -1.76 3.36
N HIS A 110 17.53 -1.13 3.22
CA HIS A 110 17.22 -0.15 2.19
C HIS A 110 17.19 1.24 2.82
N ASP A 111 18.36 1.87 2.98
CA ASP A 111 18.51 3.19 3.62
C ASP A 111 17.74 4.29 2.89
N GLU A 112 17.41 4.06 1.61
CA GLU A 112 16.62 4.94 0.76
C GLU A 112 15.10 4.86 1.01
N ILE A 113 14.62 3.88 1.80
CA ILE A 113 13.20 3.70 2.13
C ILE A 113 12.98 3.67 3.65
N GLU A 114 12.24 4.64 4.17
CA GLU A 114 11.82 4.71 5.57
C GLU A 114 10.34 4.31 5.69
N VAL A 115 10.04 3.28 6.49
CA VAL A 115 8.67 2.89 6.83
C VAL A 115 8.26 3.60 8.12
N LEU A 116 7.21 4.42 8.06
CA LEU A 116 6.75 5.20 9.21
C LEU A 116 5.94 4.32 10.19
N ASP A 117 5.97 4.68 11.47
CA ASP A 117 5.14 4.02 12.48
C ASP A 117 3.64 4.27 12.24
N VAL A 118 2.84 3.24 12.50
CA VAL A 118 1.38 3.35 12.53
C VAL A 118 0.98 4.19 13.73
N ASP A 119 0.18 5.23 13.53
CA ASP A 119 -0.42 5.98 14.63
C ASP A 119 -1.55 5.15 15.26
N ILE A 120 -1.21 4.40 16.30
CA ILE A 120 -2.10 3.46 17.00
C ILE A 120 -3.25 4.20 17.73
N ASN A 121 -3.23 5.54 17.77
CA ASN A 121 -4.28 6.34 18.43
C ASN A 121 -5.42 6.76 17.48
N ARG A 122 -5.37 6.39 16.20
CA ARG A 122 -6.50 6.54 15.27
C ARG A 122 -7.43 5.33 15.38
N CYS A 123 -8.22 5.29 16.45
CA CYS A 123 -9.37 4.39 16.60
C CYS A 123 -10.62 5.23 16.89
#